data_AF-A0A8W8L2A7-F1
#
_entry.id   AF-A0A8W8L2A7-F1
#
_cell.length_a   1.000
_cell.length_b   1.000
_cell.length_c   1.000
_cell.angle_alpha   90.00
_cell.angle_beta   90.00
_cell.angle_gamma   90.00
#
_symmetry.space_group_name_H-M   'P 1'
#
loop_
_entity.id
_entity.type
_entity.pdbx_description
1 polymer ?
#
loop_
_entity_poly.entity_id
_entity_poly.type
_entity_poly.pdbx_seq_one_letter_code
_entity_poly.pdbx_strand_id
1 'polypeptide(L)'
;FVPVPQLRAYQKIQTRLVRELEKKFSGKHVVFIAQRRILPKPTRKTRKSKQKRPRSRTLTAVHDAMLEDLAFPAEIVGKRIRIKLDGSRLIKVHLDKNQQTNIEHKVDTFSAVYKKLTGKDVVFEFPEFVL
;
A
#
# COMPACT_ATOMS: atom_id res chain seq x y z
N PHE A 1 10.75 3.36 -6.31
CA PHE A 1 10.84 3.32 -4.83
C PHE A 1 11.42 4.63 -4.32
N VAL A 2 10.96 5.11 -3.15
CA VAL A 2 11.41 6.35 -2.51
C VAL A 2 12.01 6.03 -1.14
N PRO A 3 13.13 6.62 -0.72
CA PRO A 3 13.62 6.48 0.65
C PRO A 3 12.57 6.95 1.67
N VAL A 4 12.33 6.17 2.73
CA VAL A 4 11.31 6.49 3.75
C VAL A 4 11.40 7.92 4.30
N PRO A 5 12.60 8.49 4.58
CA PRO A 5 12.69 9.86 5.09
C PRO A 5 12.19 10.92 4.10
N GLN A 6 12.28 10.64 2.79
CA GLN A 6 11.89 11.57 1.73
C GLN A 6 10.41 11.44 1.34
N LEU A 7 9.74 10.34 1.71
CA LEU A 7 8.39 10.01 1.26
C LEU A 7 7.39 11.15 1.49
N ARG A 8 7.40 11.79 2.66
CA ARG A 8 6.52 12.93 2.97
C ARG A 8 6.74 14.12 2.05
N ALA A 9 7.99 14.37 1.64
CA ALA A 9 8.30 15.45 0.71
C ALA A 9 7.77 15.14 -0.70
N TYR A 10 7.89 13.88 -1.13
CA TYR A 10 7.31 13.42 -2.40
C TYR A 10 5.78 13.50 -2.38
N GLN A 11 5.12 13.08 -1.29
CA GLN A 11 3.66 13.14 -1.16
C GLN A 11 3.09 14.55 -1.38
N LYS A 12 3.77 15.60 -0.89
CA LYS A 12 3.34 17.00 -1.11
C LYS A 12 3.22 17.39 -2.58
N ILE A 13 4.07 16.83 -3.44
CA ILE A 13 4.12 17.15 -4.88
C ILE A 13 3.59 16.00 -5.75
N GLN A 14 3.16 14.89 -5.13
CA GLN A 14 2.93 13.62 -5.80
C GLN A 14 1.81 13.69 -6.84
N THR A 15 0.73 14.44 -6.60
CA THR A 15 -0.38 14.58 -7.56
C THR A 15 0.08 15.19 -8.88
N ARG A 16 0.88 16.26 -8.82
CA ARG A 16 1.47 16.91 -10.00
C ARG A 16 2.53 16.02 -10.64
N LEU A 17 3.42 15.48 -9.83
CA LEU A 17 4.56 14.70 -10.30
C LEU A 17 4.11 13.41 -11.00
N VAL A 18 3.13 12.68 -10.45
CA VAL A 18 2.54 11.50 -11.10
C VAL A 18 1.96 11.87 -12.46
N ARG A 19 1.17 12.95 -12.55
CA ARG A 19 0.56 13.39 -13.83
C ARG A 19 1.61 13.67 -14.91
N GLU A 20 2.68 14.40 -14.57
CA GLU A 20 3.77 14.70 -15.50
C GLU A 20 4.51 13.41 -15.95
N LEU A 21 4.76 12.48 -15.02
CA LEU A 21 5.39 11.21 -15.36
C LEU A 21 4.50 10.33 -16.23
N GLU A 22 3.22 10.20 -15.91
CA GLU A 22 2.27 9.40 -16.69
C GLU A 22 2.14 9.96 -18.11
N LYS A 23 2.11 11.29 -18.27
CA LYS A 23 2.16 11.94 -19.59
C LYS A 23 3.43 11.58 -20.36
N LYS A 24 4.59 11.60 -19.69
CA LYS A 24 5.88 11.25 -20.31
C LYS A 24 6.00 9.77 -20.65
N PHE A 25 5.39 8.89 -19.86
CA PHE A 25 5.43 7.43 -20.02
C PHE A 25 4.20 6.89 -20.76
N SER A 26 3.68 7.64 -21.74
CA SER A 26 2.61 7.20 -22.65
C SER A 26 1.34 6.73 -21.93
N GLY A 27 0.96 7.39 -20.83
CA GLY A 27 -0.24 7.08 -20.05
C GLY A 27 -0.11 5.88 -19.12
N LYS A 28 1.07 5.25 -19.00
CA LYS A 28 1.27 4.14 -18.05
C LYS A 28 1.19 4.65 -16.62
N HIS A 29 0.47 3.93 -15.76
CA HIS A 29 0.31 4.30 -14.36
C HIS A 29 1.62 4.31 -13.59
N VAL A 30 1.87 5.39 -12.84
CA VAL A 30 3.06 5.56 -12.00
C VAL A 30 2.65 5.67 -10.53
N VAL A 31 3.31 4.89 -9.67
CA VAL A 31 3.04 4.86 -8.23
C VAL A 31 4.34 4.97 -7.44
N PHE A 32 4.30 5.69 -6.32
CA PHE A 32 5.41 5.81 -5.38
C PHE A 32 5.23 4.85 -4.20
N ILE A 33 6.26 4.08 -3.91
CA ILE A 33 6.29 3.17 -2.76
C ILE A 33 7.57 3.43 -1.97
N ALA A 34 7.47 3.53 -0.66
CA ALA A 34 8.64 3.67 0.19
C ALA A 34 9.46 2.39 0.25
N GLN A 35 10.78 2.54 0.21
CA GLN A 35 11.72 1.44 0.42
C GLN A 35 11.82 1.10 1.92
N ARG A 36 10.93 0.24 2.41
CA ARG A 36 10.90 -0.20 3.82
C ARG A 36 11.69 -1.49 4.00
N ARG A 37 12.47 -1.59 5.09
CA ARG A 37 13.21 -2.80 5.45
C ARG A 37 12.42 -3.67 6.42
N ILE A 38 12.08 -4.88 6.01
CA ILE A 38 11.48 -5.91 6.87
C ILE A 38 12.61 -6.63 7.61
N LEU A 39 12.59 -6.60 8.95
CA LEU A 39 13.45 -7.46 9.75
C LEU A 39 12.79 -8.82 9.98
N PRO A 40 13.54 -9.93 10.07
CA PRO A 40 12.96 -11.24 10.35
C PRO A 40 12.35 -11.29 11.76
N LYS A 41 11.34 -12.15 11.96
CA LYS A 41 10.77 -12.40 13.29
C LYS A 41 11.83 -13.09 14.16
N PRO A 42 12.12 -12.59 15.37
CA PRO A 42 13.05 -13.28 16.26
C PRO A 42 12.43 -14.62 16.67
N THR A 43 13.19 -15.70 16.44
CA THR A 43 12.89 -17.06 16.91
C THR A 43 13.96 -17.48 17.91
N ARG A 44 13.79 -18.62 18.61
CA ARG A 44 14.79 -19.13 19.56
C ARG A 44 16.16 -19.41 18.89
N LYS A 45 16.18 -19.68 17.58
CA LYS A 45 17.38 -20.03 16.80
C LYS A 45 18.02 -18.85 16.06
N THR A 46 17.35 -17.69 15.95
CA THR A 46 17.94 -16.53 15.28
C THR A 46 19.08 -15.94 16.10
N ARG A 47 20.16 -15.51 15.42
CA ARG A 47 21.27 -14.76 16.03
C ARG A 47 20.71 -13.59 16.84
N LYS A 48 20.96 -13.59 18.16
CA LYS A 48 20.46 -12.56 19.06
C LYS A 48 21.01 -11.20 18.63
N SER A 49 20.15 -10.34 18.08
CA SER A 49 20.46 -8.93 17.89
C SER A 49 20.50 -8.26 19.24
N LYS A 50 21.51 -7.41 19.50
CA LYS A 50 21.59 -6.59 20.72
C LYS A 50 20.39 -5.66 20.86
N GLN A 51 19.83 -5.20 19.75
CA GLN A 51 18.68 -4.29 19.73
C GLN A 51 17.37 -5.03 19.43
N LYS A 52 16.29 -4.67 20.15
CA LYS A 52 14.92 -5.15 19.92
C LYS A 52 14.43 -4.77 18.52
N ARG A 53 13.73 -5.69 17.84
CA ARG A 53 13.07 -5.43 16.55
C ARG A 53 11.98 -4.35 16.72
N PRO A 54 12.07 -3.21 16.02
CA PRO A 54 11.00 -2.19 16.04
C PRO A 54 9.73 -2.70 15.36
N ARG A 55 8.56 -2.27 15.85
CA ARG A 55 7.26 -2.62 15.25
C ARG A 55 7.13 -2.13 13.80
N SER A 56 7.69 -0.97 13.47
CA SER A 56 7.73 -0.40 12.12
C SER A 56 8.49 -1.25 11.10
N ARG A 57 9.38 -2.15 11.55
CA ARG A 57 10.16 -3.07 10.70
C ARG A 57 9.60 -4.49 10.72
N THR A 58 8.33 -4.64 11.04
CA THR A 58 7.62 -5.92 10.96
C THR A 58 6.95 -6.12 9.60
N LEU A 59 6.81 -7.37 9.16
CA LEU A 59 6.19 -7.68 7.86
C LEU A 59 4.78 -7.09 7.76
N THR A 60 3.97 -7.25 8.82
CA THR A 60 2.61 -6.71 8.87
C THR A 60 2.60 -5.19 8.74
N ALA A 61 3.36 -4.48 9.58
CA ALA A 61 3.41 -3.02 9.55
C ALA A 61 3.93 -2.47 8.21
N VAL A 62 4.90 -3.14 7.59
CA VAL A 62 5.40 -2.73 6.27
C VAL A 62 4.35 -2.95 5.19
N HIS A 63 3.60 -4.06 5.23
CA HIS A 63 2.54 -4.32 4.26
C HIS A 63 1.37 -3.34 4.41
N ASP A 64 1.00 -2.98 5.64
CA ASP A 64 -0.03 -1.97 5.89
C ASP A 64 0.41 -0.60 5.36
N ALA A 65 1.64 -0.17 5.66
CA ALA A 65 2.19 1.08 5.16
C ALA A 65 2.41 1.10 3.64
N MET A 66 2.59 -0.06 3.00
CA MET A 66 2.63 -0.15 1.53
C MET A 66 1.26 0.08 0.90
N LEU A 67 0.16 -0.33 1.55
CA LEU A 67 -1.19 -0.05 1.06
C LEU A 67 -1.49 1.44 1.11
N GLU A 68 -1.06 2.12 2.18
CA GLU A 68 -1.19 3.58 2.31
C GLU A 68 -0.45 4.34 1.21
N ASP A 69 0.80 3.94 0.90
CA ASP A 69 1.57 4.55 -0.19
C ASP A 69 0.92 4.38 -1.56
N LEU A 70 0.36 3.18 -1.81
CA LEU A 70 -0.31 2.85 -3.07
C LEU A 70 -1.60 3.66 -3.25
N ALA A 71 -2.37 3.82 -2.19
CA ALA A 71 -3.67 4.49 -2.22
C ALA A 71 -3.57 6.01 -2.29
N PHE A 72 -2.40 6.62 -1.98
CA PHE A 72 -2.24 8.07 -2.01
C PHE A 72 -2.59 8.65 -3.40
N PRO A 73 -3.43 9.71 -3.49
CA PRO A 73 -3.87 10.60 -2.41
C PRO A 73 -5.09 10.16 -1.57
N ALA A 74 -5.78 9.05 -1.89
CA ALA A 74 -6.91 8.60 -1.11
C ALA A 74 -6.44 8.02 0.23
N GLU A 75 -7.16 8.39 1.29
CA GLU A 75 -6.99 7.79 2.59
C GLU A 75 -7.78 6.48 2.67
N ILE A 76 -7.21 5.51 3.38
CA ILE A 76 -7.87 4.24 3.66
C ILE A 76 -8.78 4.45 4.88
N VAL A 77 -10.10 4.47 4.65
CA VAL A 77 -11.12 4.63 5.69
C VAL A 77 -11.29 3.34 6.49
N GLY A 78 -11.12 2.20 5.84
CA GLY A 78 -11.33 0.91 6.47
C GLY A 78 -10.60 -0.23 5.77
N LYS A 79 -10.44 -1.33 6.49
CA LYS A 79 -9.83 -2.54 5.97
C LYS A 79 -10.55 -3.75 6.53
N ARG A 80 -11.04 -4.60 5.64
CA ARG A 80 -11.69 -5.88 5.97
C ARG A 80 -10.90 -7.01 5.35
N ILE A 81 -10.80 -8.13 6.05
CA ILE A 81 -10.18 -9.34 5.51
C ILE A 81 -11.26 -10.39 5.42
N ARG A 82 -11.64 -10.76 4.20
CA ARG A 82 -12.54 -11.88 3.95
C ARG A 82 -11.71 -13.15 3.88
N ILE A 83 -12.07 -14.11 4.72
CA ILE A 83 -11.53 -15.47 4.66
C ILE A 83 -12.55 -16.30 3.88
N LYS A 84 -12.12 -16.92 2.79
CA LYS A 84 -12.96 -17.81 1.96
C LYS A 84 -12.95 -19.23 2.53
N LEU A 85 -13.87 -20.07 2.06
CA LEU A 85 -14.00 -21.48 2.49
C LEU A 85 -12.75 -22.32 2.20
N ASP A 86 -12.01 -21.98 1.13
CA ASP A 86 -10.73 -22.58 0.76
C ASP A 86 -9.55 -22.12 1.67
N GLY A 87 -9.82 -21.26 2.66
CA GLY A 87 -8.81 -20.66 3.53
C GLY A 87 -8.05 -19.48 2.92
N SER A 88 -8.31 -19.15 1.65
CA SER A 88 -7.70 -17.98 1.01
C SER A 88 -8.19 -16.69 1.65
N ARG A 89 -7.32 -15.67 1.67
CA ARG A 89 -7.60 -14.36 2.27
C ARG A 89 -7.67 -13.32 1.17
N LEU A 90 -8.79 -12.60 1.11
CA LEU A 90 -8.97 -11.45 0.25
C LEU A 90 -9.10 -10.20 1.12
N ILE A 91 -8.18 -9.25 0.92
CA ILE A 91 -8.16 -8.00 1.67
C ILE A 91 -9.02 -7.00 0.90
N LYS A 92 -10.09 -6.52 1.52
CA LYS A 92 -10.92 -5.42 1.02
C LYS A 92 -10.48 -4.13 1.69
N VAL A 93 -9.94 -3.20 0.90
CA VAL A 93 -9.51 -1.88 1.37
C VAL A 93 -10.56 -0.87 0.97
N HIS A 94 -11.13 -0.18 1.95
CA HIS A 94 -12.11 0.88 1.73
C HIS A 94 -11.38 2.21 1.61
N LEU A 95 -11.52 2.85 0.45
CA LEU A 95 -10.94 4.17 0.17
C LEU A 95 -11.98 5.28 0.41
N ASP A 96 -11.50 6.50 0.68
CA ASP A 96 -12.37 7.67 0.78
C ASP A 96 -13.12 7.93 -0.55
N LYS A 97 -14.44 8.07 -0.47
CA LYS A 97 -15.34 8.27 -1.62
C LYS A 97 -15.09 9.61 -2.31
N ASN A 98 -14.61 10.63 -1.59
CA ASN A 98 -14.34 11.95 -2.16
C ASN A 98 -13.27 11.93 -3.26
N GLN A 99 -12.38 10.93 -3.24
CA GLN A 99 -11.30 10.81 -4.22
C GLN A 99 -11.57 9.76 -5.31
N GLN A 100 -12.79 9.21 -5.37
CA GLN A 100 -13.15 8.15 -6.32
C GLN A 100 -12.79 8.52 -7.76
N THR A 101 -13.21 9.68 -8.23
CA THR A 101 -12.98 10.14 -9.61
C THR A 101 -11.50 10.18 -10.01
N ASN A 102 -10.62 10.47 -9.06
CA ASN A 102 -9.18 10.61 -9.32
C ASN A 102 -8.41 9.29 -9.29
N ILE A 103 -8.93 8.27 -8.61
CA ILE A 103 -8.16 7.05 -8.28
C ILE A 103 -8.79 5.78 -8.84
N GLU A 104 -10.10 5.78 -9.12
CA GLU A 104 -10.84 4.60 -9.58
C GLU A 104 -10.17 3.90 -10.77
N HIS A 105 -9.69 4.66 -11.76
CA HIS A 105 -9.00 4.13 -12.93
C HIS A 105 -7.64 3.47 -12.64
N LYS A 106 -7.10 3.59 -11.42
CA LYS A 106 -5.81 2.99 -10.99
C LYS A 106 -5.97 1.79 -10.06
N VAL A 107 -7.19 1.50 -9.60
CA VAL A 107 -7.45 0.46 -8.58
C VAL A 107 -6.94 -0.92 -8.98
N ASP A 108 -7.14 -1.31 -10.23
CA ASP A 108 -6.66 -2.61 -10.74
C ASP A 108 -5.14 -2.68 -10.75
N THR A 109 -4.48 -1.56 -11.06
CA THR A 109 -3.02 -1.45 -11.01
C THR A 109 -2.51 -1.60 -9.58
N PHE A 110 -3.17 -0.98 -8.60
CA PHE A 110 -2.78 -1.10 -7.19
C PHE A 110 -2.88 -2.55 -6.70
N SER A 111 -3.96 -3.25 -7.07
CA SER A 111 -4.14 -4.66 -6.75
C SER A 111 -3.00 -5.51 -7.33
N ALA A 112 -2.69 -5.32 -8.62
CA ALA A 112 -1.63 -6.05 -9.30
C ALA A 112 -0.24 -5.78 -8.69
N VAL A 113 0.07 -4.51 -8.40
CA VAL A 113 1.36 -4.12 -7.79
C VAL A 113 1.49 -4.72 -6.39
N TYR A 114 0.46 -4.62 -5.55
CA TYR A 114 0.50 -5.18 -4.22
C TYR A 114 0.61 -6.70 -4.22
N LYS A 115 -0.11 -7.38 -5.12
CA LYS A 115 0.00 -8.83 -5.33
C LYS A 115 1.42 -9.22 -5.75
N LYS A 116 2.03 -8.48 -6.67
CA LYS A 116 3.41 -8.78 -7.13
C LYS A 116 4.44 -8.60 -6.03
N LEU A 117 4.30 -7.56 -5.19
CA LEU A 117 5.28 -7.26 -4.14
C LEU A 117 5.10 -8.12 -2.88
N THR A 118 3.86 -8.51 -2.55
CA THR A 118 3.55 -9.17 -1.27
C THR A 118 3.00 -10.57 -1.38
N GLY A 119 2.57 -11.00 -2.57
CA GLY A 119 1.89 -12.26 -2.81
C GLY A 119 0.46 -12.34 -2.24
N LYS A 120 -0.13 -11.20 -1.84
CA LYS A 120 -1.47 -11.16 -1.23
C LYS A 120 -2.47 -10.49 -2.17
N ASP A 121 -3.66 -11.06 -2.27
CA ASP A 121 -4.75 -10.48 -3.05
C ASP A 121 -5.44 -9.35 -2.28
N VAL A 122 -5.62 -8.21 -2.95
CA VAL A 122 -6.29 -7.01 -2.44
C VAL A 122 -7.31 -6.53 -3.46
N VAL A 123 -8.45 -6.05 -2.97
CA VAL A 123 -9.45 -5.32 -3.76
C VAL A 123 -9.66 -3.98 -3.07
N PHE A 124 -9.62 -2.89 -3.83
CA PHE A 124 -9.97 -1.56 -3.33
C PHE A 124 -11.41 -1.24 -3.71
N GLU A 125 -12.18 -0.74 -2.76
CA GLU A 125 -13.61 -0.47 -2.92
C GLU A 125 -13.92 0.91 -2.31
N PHE A 126 -14.86 1.65 -2.90
CA PHE A 126 -15.40 2.88 -2.32
C PHE A 126 -16.70 2.52 -1.61
N PRO A 127 -16.78 2.60 -0.28
CA PRO A 127 -18.00 2.28 0.44
C PRO A 127 -19.08 3.30 0.12
N GLU A 128 -20.32 2.83 -0.07
CA GLU A 128 -21.48 3.71 0.03
C GLU A 128 -21.73 4.02 1.50
N PHE A 129 -22.00 5.29 1.82
CA PHE A 129 -22.39 5.67 3.17
C PHE A 129 -23.70 4.97 3.49
N VAL A 130 -23.67 4.05 4.44
CA VAL A 130 -24.89 3.57 5.10
C VAL A 130 -25.23 4.66 6.10
N LEU A 131 -26.27 5.45 5.79
CA LEU A 131 -26.90 6.39 6.72
C LEU A 131 -27.49 5.64 7.92
#